data_AF-A0A7C2Q3P2-F1
#
_entry.id   AF-A0A7C2Q3P2-F1
#
_cell.length_a   1.000
_cell.length_b   1.000
_cell.length_c   1.000
_cell.angle_alpha   90.00
_cell.angle_beta   90.00
_cell.angle_gamma   90.00
#
_symmetry.space_group_name_H-M   'P 1'
#
loop_
_entity.id
_entity.type
_entity.pdbx_description
1 polymer ?
#
loop_
_entity_poly.entity_id
_entity_poly.type
_entity_poly.pdbx_seq_one_letter_code
_entity_poly.pdbx_strand_id
1 'polypeptide(L)' 'MDTLIWPASAELCALLLRYYRGEAGLWGEIMACVDQELARRQLPPVPRHVRFRRTADGYLVEVRSADGFQV' A
#
# COMPACT_ATOMS: atom_id res chain seq x y z
N MET A 1 -1.62 12.13 13.57
CA MET A 1 -1.06 11.16 12.60
C MET A 1 -2.14 10.16 12.26
N ASP A 2 -2.89 10.43 11.20
CA ASP A 2 -3.94 9.50 10.75
C ASP A 2 -3.30 8.32 10.04
N THR A 3 -3.51 7.12 10.59
CA THR A 3 -3.09 5.86 9.99
C THR A 3 -4.31 5.18 9.41
N LEU A 4 -4.31 4.97 8.11
CA LEU A 4 -5.34 4.24 7.39
C LEU A 4 -4.87 2.80 7.22
N ILE A 5 -5.71 1.85 7.63
CA ILE A 5 -5.41 0.42 7.53
C ILE A 5 -6.55 -0.26 6.78
N TRP A 6 -6.22 -1.10 5.81
CA TRP A 6 -7.22 -1.92 5.12
C TRP A 6 -6.63 -3.24 4.62
N PRO A 7 -7.46 -4.27 4.40
CA PRO A 7 -7.04 -5.51 3.76
C PRO A 7 -6.71 -5.27 2.28
N ALA A 8 -5.58 -5.82 1.83
CA ALA A 8 -5.20 -5.82 0.43
C ALA A 8 -6.23 -6.61 -0.41
N SER A 9 -6.52 -6.13 -1.61
CA SER A 9 -7.33 -6.87 -2.58
C SER A 9 -6.65 -8.19 -2.98
N ALA A 10 -7.41 -9.13 -3.54
CA ALA A 10 -6.85 -10.39 -4.03
C ALA A 10 -5.72 -10.16 -5.06
N GLU A 11 -5.88 -9.17 -5.94
CA GLU A 11 -4.88 -8.76 -6.91
C GLU A 11 -3.61 -8.24 -6.24
N LEU A 12 -3.74 -7.31 -5.28
CA LEU A 12 -2.59 -6.77 -4.55
C LEU A 12 -1.89 -7.84 -3.71
N CYS A 13 -2.62 -8.77 -3.11
CA CYS A 13 -2.06 -9.93 -2.42
C CYS A 13 -1.21 -10.80 -3.36
N ALA A 14 -1.66 -11.05 -4.59
CA ALA A 14 -0.90 -11.83 -5.57
C ALA A 14 0.40 -11.12 -5.99
N LEU A 15 0.36 -9.80 -6.20
CA LEU A 15 1.54 -8.99 -6.49
C LEU A 15 2.54 -8.99 -5.33
N LEU A 16 2.08 -8.79 -4.10
CA LEU A 16 2.93 -8.81 -2.90
C LEU A 16 3.58 -10.19 -2.69
N LEU A 17 2.84 -11.28 -2.95
CA LEU A 17 3.40 -12.63 -2.87
C LEU A 17 4.55 -12.85 -3.84
N ARG A 18 4.42 -12.40 -5.09
CA ARG A 18 5.47 -12.49 -6.12
C ARG A 18 6.67 -11.60 -5.77
N TYR A 19 6.40 -10.37 -5.33
CA TYR A 19 7.43 -9.43 -4.91
C TYR A 19 8.28 -9.98 -3.75
N TYR A 20 7.63 -10.48 -2.69
CA TYR A 20 8.34 -11.09 -1.56
C TYR A 20 9.00 -12.45 -1.88
N ARG A 21 8.66 -13.06 -3.02
CA ARG A 21 9.37 -14.24 -3.56
C ARG A 21 10.61 -13.88 -4.37
N GLY A 22 10.91 -12.59 -4.55
CA GLY A 22 12.11 -12.12 -5.25
C GLY A 22 11.87 -11.71 -6.70
N GLU A 23 10.62 -11.62 -7.15
CA GLU A 23 10.32 -11.10 -8.48
C GLU A 23 10.49 -9.57 -8.50
N ALA A 24 11.42 -9.09 -9.32
CA ALA A 24 11.74 -7.67 -9.46
C ALA A 24 10.72 -6.94 -10.35
N GLY A 25 10.67 -5.61 -10.25
CA GLY A 25 9.83 -4.77 -11.12
C GLY A 25 8.37 -4.62 -10.70
N LEU A 26 7.90 -5.37 -9.71
CA LEU A 26 6.49 -5.34 -9.27
C LEU A 26 6.12 -4.13 -8.41
N TRP A 27 7.10 -3.36 -7.93
CA TRP A 27 6.83 -2.24 -7.02
C TRP A 27 5.93 -1.17 -7.64
N GLY A 28 6.10 -0.87 -8.94
CA GLY A 28 5.25 0.09 -9.64
C GLY A 28 3.78 -0.34 -9.71
N GLU A 29 3.54 -1.62 -10.00
CA GLU A 29 2.19 -2.20 -10.03
C GLU A 29 1.53 -2.21 -8.64
N ILE A 30 2.31 -2.61 -7.62
CA ILE A 30 1.86 -2.59 -6.21
C ILE A 30 1.42 -1.18 -5.81
N MET A 31 2.22 -0.16 -6.12
CA MET A 31 1.89 1.22 -5.79
C MET A 31 0.69 1.74 -6.59
N ALA A 32 0.56 1.37 -7.87
CA ALA A 32 -0.61 1.73 -8.67
C ALA A 32 -1.92 1.18 -8.05
N CYS A 33 -1.93 -0.05 -7.55
CA CYS A 33 -3.08 -0.60 -6.83
C CYS A 33 -3.41 0.19 -5.55
N VAL A 34 -2.39 0.61 -4.81
CA VAL A 34 -2.57 1.44 -3.59
C VAL A 34 -3.14 2.80 -3.96
N ASP A 35 -2.60 3.46 -5.00
CA ASP A 35 -3.06 4.78 -5.44
C ASP A 35 -4.50 4.75 -5.95
N GLN A 36 -4.89 3.70 -6.69
CA GLN A 36 -6.29 3.51 -7.11
C GLN A 36 -7.24 3.39 -5.92
N GLU A 37 -6.84 2.66 -4.87
CA GLU A 37 -7.64 2.52 -3.66
C GLU A 37 -7.71 3.83 -2.86
N LEU A 38 -6.61 4.58 -2.78
CA LEU A 38 -6.59 5.92 -2.19
C LEU A 38 -7.50 6.89 -2.95
N ALA A 39 -7.47 6.86 -4.29
CA ALA A 39 -8.33 7.66 -5.14
C ALA A 39 -9.82 7.29 -4.95
N ARG A 40 -10.16 5.98 -4.87
CA ARG A 40 -11.51 5.52 -4.54
C ARG A 40 -12.00 6.05 -3.20
N ARG A 41 -11.10 6.18 -2.21
CA ARG A 41 -11.39 6.72 -0.88
C ARG A 41 -11.42 8.25 -0.84
N GLN A 42 -11.21 8.91 -1.99
CA GLN A 42 -11.19 10.37 -2.12
C GLN A 42 -10.15 11.04 -1.21
N LEU A 43 -9.03 10.35 -1.00
CA LEU A 43 -7.93 10.87 -0.19
C LEU A 43 -7.03 11.77 -1.04
N PRO A 44 -6.56 12.92 -0.52
CA PRO A 44 -5.78 13.89 -1.28
C PRO A 44 -4.44 13.27 -1.73
N PRO A 45 -3.86 13.58 -2.89
CA PRO A 45 -2.58 13.00 -3.32
C PRO A 45 -1.38 13.63 -2.58
N VAL A 46 -1.24 13.33 -1.30
CA VAL A 46 -0.10 13.75 -0.45
C VAL A 46 0.93 12.62 -0.33
N PRO A 47 2.21 12.95 -0.06
CA PRO A 47 3.23 11.95 0.24
C PRO A 47 2.81 11.09 1.43
N ARG A 48 2.99 9.78 1.30
CA ARG A 48 2.54 8.80 2.28
C ARG A 48 3.56 7.69 2.45
N HIS A 49 3.69 7.24 3.69
CA HIS A 49 4.42 6.02 3.99
C HIS A 49 3.45 4.84 3.86
N VAL A 50 3.73 3.95 2.91
CA VAL A 50 2.98 2.71 2.71
C VAL A 50 3.77 1.55 3.28
N ARG A 51 3.12 0.73 4.11
CA ARG A 51 3.68 -0.49 4.68
C ARG A 51 2.71 -1.64 4.43
N PHE A 52 3.26 -2.79 4.08
CA PHE A 52 2.50 -4.03 3.94
C PHE A 52 2.80 -4.95 5.12
N ARG A 53 1.76 -5.54 5.71
CA ARG A 53 1.89 -6.50 6.81
C ARG A 53 1.19 -7.80 6.44
N ARG A 54 1.92 -8.91 6.49
CA ARG A 54 1.34 -10.24 6.26
C ARG A 54 0.41 -10.65 7.41
N THR A 55 -0.72 -11.25 7.06
CA THR A 55 -1.70 -11.87 7.97
C THR A 55 -1.97 -13.32 7.56
N ALA A 56 -2.83 -14.02 8.31
CA ALA A 56 -3.26 -15.38 7.95
C ALA A 56 -4.01 -15.42 6.60
N ASP A 57 -4.79 -14.38 6.32
CA ASP A 57 -5.69 -14.30 5.16
C ASP A 57 -5.12 -13.52 3.97
N GLY A 58 -3.89 -12.98 4.09
CA GLY A 58 -3.25 -12.20 3.03
C GLY A 58 -2.34 -11.09 3.56
N TYR A 59 -2.59 -9.86 3.13
CA TYR A 59 -1.82 -8.67 3.54
C TYR A 59 -2.75 -7.55 4.00
N LEU A 60 -2.30 -6.80 4.98
CA LEU A 60 -2.82 -5.49 5.34
C LEU A 60 -1.96 -4.41 4.72
N VAL A 61 -2.61 -3.37 4.21
CA VAL A 61 -2.01 -2.14 3.75
C VAL A 61 -2.16 -1.11 4.87
N GLU A 62 -1.04 -0.61 5.38
CA GLU A 62 -0.97 0.47 6.36
C GLU A 62 -0.42 1.71 5.65
N VAL A 63 -1.21 2.78 5.62
CA VAL A 63 -0.85 4.05 5.01
C VAL A 63 -0.86 5.15 6.05
N ARG A 64 0.27 5.84 6.17
CA ARG A 64 0.45 6.97 7.08
C ARG A 64 0.71 8.22 6.28
N SER A 65 0.04 9.32 6.62
CA SER A 65 0.39 10.64 6.09
C SER A 65 1.85 10.95 6.42
N ALA A 66 2.60 11.47 5.45
CA ALA A 66 3.96 11.97 5.68
C ALA A 66 3.99 13.41 6.23
N ASP A 67 2.85 13.93 6.72
CA ASP A 67 2.76 15.21 7.42
C ASP A 67 3.68 15.18 8.64
N GLY A 68 4.87 15.76 8.49
CA GLY A 68 5.89 15.77 9.54
C GLY A 68 7.33 15.91 9.06
N PHE A 69 7.63 15.85 7.76
CA PHE A 69 8.96 16.22 7.24
C PHE A 69 8.88 17.58 6.53
N GLN A 70 8.74 18.66 7.30
CA GLN A 70 9.16 19.98 6.85
C GLN A 70 10.69 20.02 6.94
N VAL A 71 11.36 20.06 5.78
CA VAL A 71 12.77 20.49 5.67
C VAL A 71 12.88 21.98 5.82
#